data_AF-A0A373B1P7-F1
#
_entry.id   AF-A0A373B1P7-F1
#
_cell.length_a   1.000
_cell.length_b   1.000
_cell.length_c   1.000
_cell.angle_alpha   90.00
_cell.angle_beta   90.00
_cell.angle_gamma   90.00
#
_symmetry.space_group_name_H-M   'P 1'
#
loop_
_entity.id
_entity.type
_entity.pdbx_description
1 polymer ?
#
loop_
_entity_poly.entity_id
_entity_poly.type
_entity_poly.pdbx_seq_one_letter_code
_entity_poly.pdbx_strand_id
1 'polypeptide(L)' 'MERTNTMNALDIMKRPAAYVSGYENTPTEEQNRAKQLCWEYNRTAPNEQEKRRSILQTLLGT' A
#
# COMPACT_ATOMS: atom_id res chain seq x y z
N MET A 1 -10.49 -22.52 22.65
CA MET A 1 -9.22 -21.87 22.28
C MET A 1 -9.59 -20.59 21.56
N GLU A 2 -9.63 -19.46 22.28
CA GLU A 2 -9.91 -18.17 21.67
C GLU A 2 -8.78 -17.86 20.68
N ARG A 3 -9.14 -17.63 19.42
CA ARG A 3 -8.19 -17.06 18.45
C ARG A 3 -7.93 -15.63 18.91
N THR A 4 -6.84 -15.40 19.62
CA THR A 4 -6.32 -14.05 19.83
C THR A 4 -6.24 -13.40 18.47
N ASN A 5 -7.07 -12.37 18.27
CA ASN A 5 -7.10 -11.57 17.07
C ASN A 5 -5.79 -10.77 17.03
N THR A 6 -4.71 -11.41 16.55
CA THR A 6 -3.39 -10.82 16.44
C THR A 6 -3.47 -9.67 15.43
N MET A 7 -3.37 -8.42 15.91
CA MET A 7 -3.23 -7.25 15.05
C MET A 7 -2.11 -7.49 14.05
N ASN A 8 -2.40 -7.31 12.76
CA ASN A 8 -1.38 -7.42 11.73
C ASN A 8 -0.54 -6.12 11.67
N ALA A 9 0.54 -6.14 10.88
CA ALA A 9 1.42 -4.98 10.71
C ALA A 9 0.67 -3.70 10.29
N LEU A 10 -0.35 -3.80 9.43
CA LEU A 10 -1.13 -2.65 8.99
C LEU A 10 -1.96 -2.03 10.12
N ASP A 11 -2.55 -2.86 10.97
CA ASP A 11 -3.32 -2.39 12.12
C ASP A 11 -2.42 -1.63 13.10
N ILE A 12 -1.19 -2.09 13.29
CA ILE A 12 -0.18 -1.42 14.12
C ILE A 12 0.22 -0.08 13.50
N MET A 13 0.52 -0.05 12.20
CA MET A 13 0.97 1.15 11.48
C MET A 13 -0.07 2.27 11.44
N LYS A 14 -1.37 1.94 11.47
CA LYS A 14 -2.47 2.93 11.44
C LYS A 14 -2.72 3.62 12.79
N ARG A 15 -2.09 3.15 13.87
CA ARG A 15 -2.27 3.73 15.20
C ARG A 15 -1.42 4.99 15.35
N PRO A 16 -1.86 5.97 16.16
CA PRO A 16 -1.06 7.15 16.50
C PRO A 16 0.00 6.80 17.57
N ALA A 17 0.83 5.80 17.30
CA ALA A 17 1.89 5.33 18.20
C ALA A 17 3.13 4.90 17.39
N ALA A 18 4.30 4.96 18.01
CA ALA A 18 5.52 4.45 17.39
C ALA A 18 5.41 2.93 17.13
N TYR A 19 5.97 2.48 16.00
CA TYR A 19 6.03 1.08 15.63
C TYR A 19 7.43 0.73 15.08
N VAL A 20 7.77 -0.56 15.10
CA VAL A 20 9.05 -1.05 14.58
C VAL A 20 8.93 -1.37 13.10
N SER A 21 9.72 -0.70 12.26
CA SER A 21 9.86 -1.03 10.84
C SER A 21 10.93 -2.12 10.65
N GLY A 22 10.60 -3.36 11.03
CA GLY A 22 11.43 -4.55 10.83
C GLY A 22 10.84 -5.52 9.80
N TYR A 23 11.64 -6.47 9.31
CA TYR A 23 11.23 -7.46 8.30
C TYR A 23 9.91 -8.17 8.65
N GLU A 24 9.74 -8.56 9.92
CA GLU A 24 8.53 -9.25 10.42
C GLU A 24 7.28 -8.36 10.50
N ASN A 25 7.46 -7.03 10.54
CA ASN A 25 6.38 -6.04 10.71
C ASN A 25 6.17 -5.17 9.46
N THR A 26 6.75 -5.55 8.32
CA THR A 26 6.66 -4.78 7.07
C THR A 26 5.55 -5.35 6.19
N PRO A 27 4.52 -4.56 5.79
CA PRO A 27 3.44 -4.99 4.91
C PRO A 27 3.95 -5.12 3.47
N THR A 28 4.68 -6.20 3.21
CA THR A 28 5.49 -6.38 2.00
C THR A 28 4.62 -6.48 0.75
N GLU A 29 3.46 -7.14 0.84
CA GLU A 29 2.53 -7.28 -0.28
C GLU A 29 1.95 -5.92 -0.69
N GLU A 30 1.52 -5.12 0.29
CA GLU A 30 0.96 -3.79 0.07
C GLU A 30 2.02 -2.84 -0.50
N GLN A 31 3.25 -2.91 0.03
CA GLN A 31 4.37 -2.13 -0.51
C GLN A 31 4.69 -2.52 -1.95
N ASN A 32 4.73 -3.82 -2.27
CA ASN A 32 5.00 -4.30 -3.62
C ASN A 32 3.89 -3.87 -4.59
N ARG A 33 2.62 -3.98 -4.17
CA ARG A 33 1.48 -3.49 -4.94
C ARG A 33 1.59 -1.98 -5.21
N ALA A 34 1.89 -1.17 -4.19
CA ALA A 34 2.07 0.27 -4.36
C ALA A 34 3.23 0.62 -5.30
N LYS A 35 4.38 -0.08 -5.17
CA LYS A 35 5.54 0.09 -6.06
C LYS A 35 5.20 -0.24 -7.51
N GLN A 36 4.45 -1.33 -7.74
CA GLN A 36 4.00 -1.72 -9.08
C GLN A 36 3.12 -0.64 -9.71
N LEU A 37 2.15 -0.10 -8.96
CA LEU A 37 1.28 0.98 -9.44
C LEU A 37 2.06 2.26 -9.75
N CYS A 38 3.01 2.64 -8.87
CA CYS A 38 3.90 3.78 -9.14
C CYS A 38 4.71 3.59 -10.42
N TRP A 39 5.24 2.38 -10.65
CA TRP A 39 5.99 2.05 -11.86
C TRP A 39 5.11 2.12 -13.11
N GLU A 40 3.88 1.59 -13.05
CA GLU A 40 2.92 1.67 -14.16
C GLU A 40 2.56 3.12 -14.49
N TYR A 41 2.26 3.93 -13.47
CA TYR A 41 1.94 5.36 -13.64
C TYR A 41 3.09 6.11 -14.31
N ASN A 42 4.32 5.90 -13.85
CA ASN A 42 5.52 6.59 -14.35
C ASN A 42 5.85 6.25 -15.81
N ARG A 43 5.29 5.16 -16.35
CA ARG A 43 5.47 4.76 -17.76
C ARG A 43 4.30 5.16 -18.66
N THR A 44 3.30 5.86 -18.14
CA THR A 44 2.21 6.37 -18.98
C THR A 44 2.65 7.58 -19.81
N ALA A 45 2.14 7.69 -21.03
CA ALA A 45 2.32 8.88 -21.86
C ALA A 45 1.45 10.05 -21.34
N PRO A 46 1.81 11.31 -21.63
CA PRO A 46 1.05 12.48 -21.17
C PRO A 46 -0.40 12.53 -21.66
N ASN A 47 -0.73 11.86 -22.77
CA ASN A 47 -2.08 11.80 -23.32
C ASN A 47 -2.92 10.61 -22.79
N GLU A 48 -2.35 9.68 -22.02
CA GLU A 48 -3.06 8.54 -21.42
C GLU A 48 -3.82 8.95 -20.13
N GLN A 49 -4.61 10.02 -20.19
CA GLN A 49 -5.22 10.65 -19.01
C GLN A 49 -6.15 9.71 -18.22
N GLU A 50 -6.93 8.88 -18.90
CA GLU A 50 -7.84 7.92 -18.27
C GLU A 50 -7.09 6.83 -17.51
N LYS A 51 -6.02 6.29 -18.12
CA LYS A 51 -5.15 5.29 -17.48
C LYS A 51 -4.42 5.86 -16.28
N ARG A 52 -3.87 7.07 -16.41
CA ARG A 52 -3.25 7.80 -15.29
C ARG A 52 -4.22 7.96 -14.12
N ARG A 53 -5.46 8.37 -14.41
CA ARG A 53 -6.51 8.52 -13.41
C ARG A 53 -6.82 7.18 -12.71
N SER A 54 -7.03 6.12 -13.48
CA SER A 54 -7.34 4.78 -12.94
C SER A 54 -6.24 4.25 -12.00
N ILE A 55 -4.96 4.43 -12.37
CA ILE A 55 -3.84 4.03 -11.52
C ILE A 55 -3.81 4.85 -10.23
N LEU A 56 -4.03 6.17 -10.31
CA LEU A 56 -4.04 7.04 -9.13
C LEU A 56 -5.21 6.73 -8.19
N GLN A 57 -6.42 6.47 -8.72
CA GLN A 57 -7.57 6.05 -7.92
C GLN A 57 -7.26 4.78 -7.13
N THR A 58 -6.63 3.81 -7.79
CA THR A 58 -6.24 2.53 -7.18
C THR A 58 -5.11 2.68 -6.14
N LEU A 59 -4.16 3.58 -6.38
CA LEU A 59 -2.99 3.83 -5.52
C LEU A 59 -3.35 4.65 -4.28
N LEU A 60 -4.15 5.70 -4.44
CA LEU A 60 -4.47 6.68 -3.40
C LEU A 60 -5.81 6.38 -2.70
N GLY A 61 -6.62 5.47 -3.24
CA GLY A 61 -7.94 5.15 -2.70
C GLY A 61 -8.97 6.27 -2.89
N THR A 62 -8.86 7.02 -3.99
CA THR A 62 -9.73 8.18 -4.34
C THR A 62 -10.77 7.83 -5.38
#